data_AF-A0A9R1WAZ9-F1
#
_entry.id   AF-A0A9R1WAZ9-F1
#
_cell.length_a   1.000
_cell.length_b   1.000
_cell.length_c   1.000
_cell.angle_alpha   90.00
_cell.angle_beta   90.00
_cell.angle_gamma   90.00
#
_symmetry.space_group_name_H-M   'P 1'
#
loop_
_entity.id
_entity.type
_entity.pdbx_description
1 polymer ?
#
loop_
_entity_poly.entity_id
_entity_poly.type
_entity_poly.pdbx_seq_one_letter_code
_entity_poly.pdbx_strand_id
1 'polypeptide(L)'
;MVRRTWSAIRMDMDIMPDSTIYFSKYYVCFKGVRDGWIEGCRKVICVDGCFLKGLCKGELLAVVGRDTNNNIYHIVWVVVNVENKVNWKWFLDILVDDIGGGNGNGLTIISDGHKGLLEAVKERISEAEHRQCVRHVYANFKKKFDGEHYRKLFWVVVNSTIVPQFKEDTDGIKKLDPNA
;
A
#
# COMPACT_ATOMS: atom_id res chain seq x y z
N MET A 1 -17.90 -15.88 8.56
CA MET A 1 -17.16 -14.72 9.09
C MET A 1 -18.18 -13.64 9.44
N VAL A 2 -18.28 -13.23 10.71
CA VAL A 2 -19.26 -12.22 11.16
C VAL A 2 -18.73 -10.84 10.76
N ARG A 3 -19.41 -10.13 9.85
CA ARG A 3 -19.05 -8.76 9.46
C ARG A 3 -19.36 -7.81 10.60
N ARG A 4 -18.43 -6.92 10.95
CA ARG A 4 -18.67 -5.88 11.97
C ARG A 4 -19.80 -4.95 11.53
N THR A 5 -20.79 -4.71 12.39
CA THR A 5 -21.97 -3.90 12.05
C THR A 5 -21.80 -2.41 12.33
N TRP A 6 -20.60 -1.97 12.75
CA TRP A 6 -20.25 -0.58 13.03
C TRP A 6 -18.90 -0.18 12.41
N SER A 7 -18.60 1.12 12.43
CA SER A 7 -17.29 1.68 12.05
C SER A 7 -16.21 1.20 13.01
N ALA A 8 -15.05 0.81 12.49
CA ALA A 8 -13.93 0.35 13.30
C ALA A 8 -13.03 1.54 13.67
N ILE A 9 -12.81 1.72 14.97
CA ILE A 9 -11.82 2.65 15.51
C ILE A 9 -10.96 1.86 16.49
N ARG A 10 -9.63 1.92 16.32
CA ARG A 10 -8.66 1.35 17.26
C ARG A 10 -7.65 2.42 17.64
N MET A 11 -7.28 2.44 18.91
CA MET A 11 -6.27 3.34 19.43
C MET A 11 -5.47 2.59 20.48
N ASP A 12 -4.15 2.64 20.35
CA ASP A 12 -3.22 2.10 21.33
C ASP A 12 -2.39 3.25 21.92
N MET A 13 -2.09 3.12 23.21
CA MET A 13 -1.24 4.03 23.96
C MET A 13 -0.12 3.26 24.63
N ASP A 14 1.06 3.87 24.70
CA ASP A 14 2.22 3.33 25.39
C ASP A 14 2.25 3.91 26.81
N ILE A 15 2.34 3.02 27.82
CA ILE A 15 2.47 3.40 29.24
C ILE A 15 3.94 3.31 29.62
N MET A 16 4.52 4.44 29.99
CA MET A 16 5.93 4.54 30.36
C MET A 16 6.16 4.16 31.84
N PRO A 17 7.40 3.85 32.25
CA PRO A 17 7.71 3.49 33.64
C PRO A 17 7.33 4.56 34.68
N ASP A 18 7.31 5.83 34.28
CA ASP A 18 6.90 6.99 35.09
C ASP A 18 5.37 7.18 35.13
N SER A 19 4.60 6.24 34.59
CA SER A 19 3.14 6.30 34.40
C SER A 19 2.66 7.37 33.41
N THR A 20 3.56 8.02 32.68
CA THR A 20 3.16 8.91 31.58
C THR A 20 2.61 8.09 30.41
N ILE A 21 1.51 8.56 29.83
CA ILE A 21 0.81 7.89 28.72
C ILE A 21 1.12 8.63 27.42
N TYR A 22 1.62 7.91 26.42
CA TYR A 22 1.91 8.45 25.10
C TYR A 22 1.02 7.81 24.04
N PHE A 23 0.60 8.62 23.08
CA PHE A 23 -0.05 8.12 21.88
C PHE A 23 0.89 7.21 21.08
N SER A 24 0.42 6.01 20.70
CA SER A 24 1.20 5.05 19.94
C SER A 24 0.71 4.96 18.49
N LYS A 25 -0.56 4.58 18.31
CA LYS A 25 -1.16 4.35 16.99
C LYS A 25 -2.68 4.45 17.01
N TYR A 26 -3.25 4.80 15.86
CA TYR A 26 -4.67 5.00 15.63
C TYR A 26 -5.09 4.43 14.29
N TYR A 27 -6.26 3.80 14.23
CA TYR A 27 -6.87 3.26 13.02
C TYR A 27 -8.32 3.70 12.96
N VAL A 28 -8.78 4.09 11.78
CA VAL A 28 -10.20 4.36 11.52
C VAL A 28 -10.64 3.84 10.15
N CYS A 29 -11.76 3.12 10.18
CA CYS A 29 -12.45 2.60 9.00
C CYS A 29 -13.96 2.77 9.19
N PHE A 30 -14.56 3.68 8.42
CA PHE A 30 -15.98 3.94 8.50
C PHE A 30 -16.78 2.82 7.86
N LYS A 31 -17.84 2.35 8.52
CA LYS A 31 -18.66 1.23 8.02
C LYS A 31 -19.18 1.46 6.60
N GLY A 32 -19.77 2.62 6.33
CA GLY A 32 -20.33 2.90 4.99
C GLY A 32 -19.26 2.86 3.90
N VAL A 33 -18.06 3.37 4.21
CA VAL A 33 -16.92 3.35 3.29
C VAL A 33 -16.46 1.91 3.04
N ARG A 34 -16.23 1.15 4.11
CA ARG A 34 -15.81 -0.25 4.06
C ARG A 34 -16.79 -1.12 3.28
N ASP A 35 -18.08 -1.02 3.60
CA ASP A 35 -19.11 -1.84 2.97
C ASP A 35 -19.27 -1.47 1.49
N GLY A 36 -19.21 -0.18 1.15
CA GLY A 36 -19.17 0.28 -0.24
C GLY A 36 -17.99 -0.29 -1.04
N TRP A 37 -16.81 -0.42 -0.42
CA TRP A 37 -15.68 -1.10 -1.06
C TRP A 37 -15.91 -2.60 -1.21
N ILE A 38 -16.43 -3.26 -0.17
CA ILE A 38 -16.69 -4.70 -0.19
C ILE A 38 -17.70 -5.07 -1.29
N GLU A 39 -18.75 -4.28 -1.45
CA GLU A 39 -19.89 -4.58 -2.32
C GLU A 39 -19.72 -4.04 -3.74
N GLY A 40 -19.09 -2.88 -3.90
CA GLY A 40 -19.05 -2.17 -5.18
C GLY A 40 -17.67 -1.93 -5.78
N CYS A 41 -16.57 -2.11 -5.06
CA CYS A 41 -15.23 -1.81 -5.58
C CYS A 41 -14.48 -3.04 -6.09
N ARG A 42 -13.48 -2.79 -6.94
CA ARG A 42 -12.52 -3.80 -7.38
C ARG A 42 -11.68 -4.25 -6.19
N LYS A 43 -11.32 -5.54 -6.13
CA LYS A 43 -10.46 -6.13 -5.08
C LYS A 43 -8.99 -5.77 -5.27
N VAL A 44 -8.73 -4.48 -5.37
CA VAL A 44 -7.40 -3.88 -5.42
C VAL A 44 -7.33 -2.78 -4.37
N ILE A 45 -6.26 -2.80 -3.59
CA ILE A 45 -5.93 -1.77 -2.61
C ILE A 45 -4.53 -1.24 -2.87
N CYS A 46 -4.37 0.07 -2.74
CA CYS A 46 -3.08 0.74 -2.70
C CYS A 46 -2.85 1.23 -1.27
N VAL A 47 -1.67 0.96 -0.75
CA VAL A 47 -1.24 1.38 0.58
C VAL A 47 -0.05 2.31 0.43
N ASP A 48 -0.12 3.48 1.06
CA ASP A 48 0.96 4.47 1.05
C ASP A 48 1.02 5.20 2.40
N GLY A 49 2.18 5.76 2.70
CA GLY A 49 2.46 6.51 3.93
C GLY A 49 2.98 7.90 3.64
N CYS A 50 2.68 8.85 4.52
CA CYS A 50 3.32 10.16 4.49
C CYS A 50 3.66 10.67 5.90
N PHE A 51 4.78 11.39 6.00
CA PHE A 51 5.20 11.98 7.26
C PHE A 51 4.26 13.10 7.70
N LEU A 52 3.80 13.02 8.94
CA LEU A 52 3.07 14.10 9.59
C LEU A 52 4.03 15.25 9.92
N LYS A 53 3.63 16.47 9.54
CA LYS A 53 4.36 17.70 9.86
C LYS A 53 3.60 18.43 10.97
N GLY A 54 4.28 18.74 12.07
CA GLY A 54 3.67 19.47 13.20
C GLY A 54 4.30 19.08 14.53
N LEU A 55 3.57 19.37 15.61
CA LEU A 55 3.98 19.03 16.99
C LEU A 55 4.05 17.51 17.18
N CYS A 56 3.06 16.79 16.65
CA CYS A 56 3.03 15.34 16.68
C CYS A 56 3.74 14.81 15.42
N LYS A 57 4.93 14.24 15.63
CA LYS A 57 5.64 13.47 14.61
C LYS A 57 5.02 12.09 14.46
N GLY A 58 5.23 11.47 13.31
CA GLY A 58 4.70 10.15 12.98
C GLY A 58 4.34 10.10 11.52
N GLU A 59 3.54 9.10 11.16
CA GLU A 59 3.20 8.80 9.79
C GLU A 59 1.69 8.54 9.66
N LEU A 60 1.10 9.17 8.66
CA LEU A 60 -0.25 8.89 8.22
C LEU A 60 -0.17 7.85 7.09
N LEU A 61 -0.65 6.65 7.37
CA LEU A 61 -0.84 5.60 6.39
C LEU A 61 -2.29 5.64 5.90
N ALA A 62 -2.49 5.42 4.61
CA ALA A 62 -3.81 5.40 4.02
C ALA A 62 -3.98 4.19 3.10
N VAL A 63 -5.21 3.68 3.05
CA VAL A 63 -5.64 2.68 2.06
C VAL A 63 -6.62 3.30 1.13
N VAL A 64 -6.36 3.15 -0.16
CA VAL A 64 -7.30 3.49 -1.21
C VAL A 64 -7.55 2.27 -2.09
N GLY A 65 -8.76 2.15 -2.62
CA GLY A 65 -9.12 1.18 -3.64
C GLY A 65 -9.49 1.87 -4.95
N ARG A 66 -10.06 1.07 -5.86
CA ARG A 66 -10.65 1.54 -7.11
C ARG A 66 -12.11 1.13 -7.18
N ASP A 67 -12.99 2.10 -7.40
CA ASP A 67 -14.40 1.81 -7.67
C ASP A 67 -14.60 1.23 -9.08
N THR A 68 -15.84 0.87 -9.42
CA THR A 68 -16.21 0.37 -10.76
C THR A 68 -15.97 1.40 -11.86
N ASN A 69 -16.04 2.69 -11.53
CA ASN A 69 -15.86 3.81 -12.44
C ASN A 69 -14.39 4.27 -12.56
N ASN A 70 -13.44 3.51 -12.00
CA ASN A 70 -12.01 3.83 -11.98
C ASN A 70 -11.67 5.15 -11.24
N ASN A 71 -12.48 5.56 -10.27
CA ASN A 71 -12.11 6.61 -9.32
C ASN A 71 -11.28 6.04 -8.17
N ILE A 72 -10.59 6.92 -7.46
CA ILE A 72 -9.92 6.58 -6.20
C ILE A 72 -10.98 6.52 -5.10
N TYR A 73 -11.00 5.44 -4.35
CA TYR A 73 -11.94 5.23 -3.25
C TYR A 73 -11.18 5.07 -1.94
N HIS A 74 -11.26 6.03 -1.02
CA HIS A 74 -10.62 5.91 0.29
C HIS A 74 -11.29 4.81 1.12
N ILE A 75 -10.52 4.04 1.88
CA ILE A 75 -11.05 2.94 2.70
C ILE A 75 -10.73 3.17 4.18
N VAL A 76 -9.46 3.44 4.48
CA VAL A 76 -8.92 3.44 5.85
C VAL A 76 -7.86 4.53 6.01
N TRP A 77 -7.78 5.08 7.22
CA TRP A 77 -6.68 5.95 7.67
C TRP A 77 -6.07 5.40 8.95
N VAL A 78 -4.76 5.55 9.05
CA VAL A 78 -3.98 5.08 10.18
C VAL A 78 -2.91 6.09 10.53
N VAL A 79 -2.76 6.38 11.82
CA VAL A 79 -1.62 7.14 12.32
C VAL A 79 -0.74 6.21 13.13
N VAL A 80 0.55 6.17 12.83
CA VAL A 80 1.56 5.41 13.58
C VAL A 80 2.71 6.32 13.95
N ASN A 81 3.41 5.97 15.02
CA ASN A 81 4.62 6.67 15.44
C ASN A 81 5.80 6.49 14.45
N VAL A 82 5.89 5.34 13.78
CA VAL A 82 6.95 5.03 12.81
C VAL A 82 6.53 3.95 11.81
N GLU A 83 7.01 4.04 10.58
CA GLU A 83 6.86 2.97 9.59
C GLU A 83 7.83 1.82 9.85
N ASN A 84 7.33 0.75 10.46
CA ASN A 84 8.07 -0.48 10.68
C ASN A 84 7.18 -1.71 10.47
N LYS A 85 7.80 -2.90 10.44
CA LYS A 85 7.08 -4.17 10.26
C LYS A 85 5.98 -4.39 11.31
N VAL A 86 6.23 -4.04 12.56
CA VAL A 86 5.29 -4.28 13.68
C VAL A 86 4.01 -3.47 13.47
N ASN A 87 4.15 -2.19 13.15
CA ASN A 87 3.04 -1.29 12.87
C ASN A 87 2.31 -1.68 11.59
N TRP A 88 3.04 -2.07 10.53
CA TRP A 88 2.43 -2.60 9.30
C TRP A 88 1.62 -3.86 9.55
N LYS A 89 2.14 -4.81 10.32
CA LYS A 89 1.45 -6.05 10.66
C LYS A 89 0.18 -5.77 11.47
N TRP A 90 0.29 -4.99 12.55
CA TRP A 90 -0.87 -4.59 13.36
C TRP A 90 -1.97 -3.96 12.51
N PHE A 91 -1.59 -3.07 11.60
CA PHE A 91 -2.53 -2.43 10.70
C PHE A 91 -3.15 -3.42 9.69
N LEU A 92 -2.34 -4.26 9.03
CA LEU A 92 -2.83 -5.23 8.06
C LEU A 92 -3.75 -6.26 8.69
N ASP A 93 -3.48 -6.68 9.93
CA ASP A 93 -4.36 -7.58 10.69
C ASP A 93 -5.77 -6.99 10.79
N ILE A 94 -5.86 -5.73 11.22
CA ILE A 94 -7.15 -5.02 11.38
C ILE A 94 -7.82 -4.78 10.03
N LEU A 95 -7.06 -4.29 9.04
CA LEU A 95 -7.56 -3.98 7.70
C LEU A 95 -8.19 -5.21 7.06
N VAL A 96 -7.44 -6.32 7.02
CA VAL A 96 -7.85 -7.54 6.32
C VAL A 96 -9.06 -8.19 7.00
N ASP A 97 -9.12 -8.14 8.34
CA ASP A 97 -10.30 -8.58 9.07
C ASP A 97 -11.53 -7.71 8.75
N ASP A 98 -11.37 -6.39 8.69
CA ASP A 98 -12.47 -5.47 8.40
C ASP A 98 -13.00 -5.64 6.98
N ILE A 99 -12.12 -5.77 5.98
CA ILE A 99 -12.54 -5.93 4.57
C ILE A 99 -12.90 -7.39 4.21
N GLY A 100 -12.76 -8.33 5.15
CA GLY A 100 -13.02 -9.75 4.93
C GLY A 100 -12.05 -10.39 3.92
N GLY A 101 -10.79 -9.97 3.92
CA GLY A 101 -9.79 -10.38 2.93
C GLY A 101 -9.15 -11.75 3.17
N GLY A 102 -9.44 -12.43 4.28
CA GLY A 102 -8.94 -13.79 4.55
C GLY A 102 -7.41 -13.86 4.50
N ASN A 103 -6.87 -14.81 3.73
CA ASN A 103 -5.44 -14.98 3.44
C ASN A 103 -4.94 -14.16 2.24
N GLY A 104 -5.79 -13.27 1.69
CA GLY A 104 -5.46 -12.43 0.54
C GLY A 104 -5.89 -12.99 -0.81
N ASN A 105 -6.48 -14.19 -0.89
CA ASN A 105 -6.91 -14.76 -2.16
C ASN A 105 -7.88 -13.83 -2.91
N GLY A 106 -7.55 -13.52 -4.17
CA GLY A 106 -8.31 -12.60 -5.01
C GLY A 106 -8.15 -11.11 -4.67
N LEU A 107 -7.27 -10.76 -3.73
CA LEU A 107 -6.91 -9.38 -3.41
C LEU A 107 -5.58 -9.01 -4.10
N THR A 108 -5.55 -7.85 -4.73
CA THR A 108 -4.31 -7.23 -5.20
C THR A 108 -3.92 -6.09 -4.26
N ILE A 109 -2.67 -6.07 -3.80
CA ILE A 109 -2.11 -4.97 -3.02
C ILE A 109 -1.01 -4.27 -3.83
N ILE A 110 -1.06 -2.94 -3.86
CA ILE A 110 -0.05 -2.09 -4.49
C ILE A 110 0.61 -1.27 -3.39
N SER A 111 1.94 -1.30 -3.30
CA SER A 111 2.67 -0.48 -2.32
C SER A 111 3.98 0.07 -2.89
N ASP A 112 4.64 0.94 -2.13
CA ASP A 112 5.92 1.57 -2.46
C ASP A 112 7.14 0.64 -2.38
N GLY A 113 6.96 -0.58 -1.86
CA GLY A 113 8.02 -1.57 -1.70
C GLY A 113 8.81 -1.47 -0.40
N HIS A 114 8.31 -0.76 0.61
CA HIS A 114 8.98 -0.72 1.91
C HIS A 114 9.15 -2.13 2.50
N LYS A 115 10.36 -2.42 3.03
CA LYS A 115 10.72 -3.79 3.49
C LYS A 115 9.80 -4.29 4.60
N GLY A 116 9.47 -3.43 5.56
CA GLY A 116 8.58 -3.79 6.67
C GLY A 116 7.18 -4.18 6.19
N LEU A 117 6.68 -3.49 5.16
CA LEU A 117 5.38 -3.79 4.55
C LEU A 117 5.42 -5.10 3.75
N LEU A 118 6.46 -5.32 2.96
CA LEU A 118 6.64 -6.56 2.20
C LEU A 118 6.62 -7.80 3.10
N GLU A 119 7.29 -7.74 4.25
CA GLU A 119 7.28 -8.83 5.22
C GLU A 119 5.91 -9.00 5.89
N ALA A 120 5.26 -7.90 6.28
CA ALA A 120 3.94 -7.96 6.90
C ALA A 120 2.86 -8.50 5.95
N VAL A 121 2.91 -8.15 4.66
CA VAL A 121 2.02 -8.69 3.62
C VAL A 121 2.22 -10.19 3.47
N LYS A 122 3.47 -10.66 3.37
CA LYS A 122 3.78 -12.10 3.26
C LYS A 122 3.27 -12.90 4.46
N GLU A 123 3.34 -12.32 5.66
CA GLU A 123 2.85 -12.99 6.87
C GLU A 123 1.32 -13.00 6.97
N ARG A 124 0.64 -11.91 6.58
CA ARG A 124 -0.80 -11.74 6.83
C ARG A 124 -1.70 -12.12 5.65
N ILE A 125 -1.26 -11.87 4.42
CA ILE A 125 -2.03 -12.08 3.20
C ILE A 125 -1.14 -12.71 2.11
N SER A 126 -0.61 -13.89 2.40
CA SER A 126 0.36 -14.60 1.56
C SER A 126 -0.15 -14.96 0.16
N GLU A 127 -1.46 -15.05 -0.03
CA GLU A 127 -2.10 -15.34 -1.33
C GLU A 127 -2.51 -14.07 -2.10
N ALA A 128 -2.27 -12.89 -1.54
CA ALA A 128 -2.52 -11.65 -2.25
C ALA A 128 -1.48 -11.42 -3.36
N GLU A 129 -1.95 -10.94 -4.50
CA GLU A 129 -1.09 -10.45 -5.57
C GLU A 129 -0.44 -9.13 -5.13
N HIS A 130 0.87 -9.14 -4.84
CA HIS A 130 1.59 -7.93 -4.46
C HIS A 130 2.28 -7.29 -5.66
N ARG A 131 1.89 -6.05 -5.97
CA ARG A 131 2.47 -5.22 -7.02
C ARG A 131 3.22 -4.03 -6.43
N GLN A 132 4.26 -3.60 -7.13
CA GLN A 132 5.02 -2.40 -6.80
C GLN A 132 4.36 -1.19 -7.46
N CYS A 133 4.29 -0.07 -6.74
CA CYS A 133 3.77 1.18 -7.24
C CYS A 133 4.68 1.71 -8.34
N VAL A 134 4.16 1.79 -9.57
CA VAL A 134 4.92 2.25 -10.75
C VAL A 134 5.54 3.63 -10.56
N ARG A 135 4.88 4.52 -9.80
CA ARG A 135 5.42 5.85 -9.45
C ARG A 135 6.72 5.73 -8.66
N HIS A 136 6.77 4.83 -7.68
CA HIS A 136 7.95 4.59 -6.85
C HIS A 136 9.05 3.87 -7.62
N VAL A 137 8.69 2.88 -8.44
CA VAL A 137 9.62 2.20 -9.35
C VAL A 137 10.27 3.23 -10.30
N TYR A 138 9.47 4.10 -10.91
CA TYR A 138 9.99 5.16 -11.79
C TYR A 138 10.87 6.16 -11.04
N ALA A 139 10.49 6.59 -9.83
CA ALA A 139 11.30 7.51 -9.04
C ALA A 139 12.68 6.92 -8.71
N ASN A 140 12.78 5.61 -8.46
CA ASN A 140 14.06 4.94 -8.26
C ASN A 140 14.83 4.72 -9.56
N PHE A 141 14.13 4.39 -10.65
CA PHE A 141 14.72 4.26 -11.98
C PHE A 141 15.35 5.58 -12.45
N LYS A 142 14.61 6.70 -12.33
CA LYS A 142 15.05 8.04 -12.73
C LYS A 142 16.33 8.51 -12.01
N LYS A 143 16.56 8.08 -10.76
CA LYS A 143 17.81 8.40 -10.03
C LYS A 143 19.06 7.83 -10.70
N LYS A 144 18.92 6.74 -11.47
CA LYS A 144 20.02 6.09 -12.19
C LYS A 144 20.02 6.45 -13.68
N PHE A 145 18.83 6.47 -14.28
CA PHE A 145 18.63 6.67 -15.71
C PHE A 145 17.70 7.88 -15.92
N ASP A 146 18.30 9.07 -15.98
CA ASP A 146 17.56 10.31 -16.20
C ASP A 146 17.57 10.72 -17.67
N GLY A 147 16.51 11.39 -18.10
CA GLY A 147 16.31 11.81 -19.48
C GLY A 147 14.95 11.43 -20.06
N GLU A 148 14.50 12.21 -21.04
CA GLU A 148 13.17 12.03 -21.63
C GLU A 148 13.04 10.68 -22.37
N HIS A 149 14.10 10.21 -23.00
CA HIS A 149 14.10 8.92 -23.71
C HIS A 149 13.90 7.74 -22.74
N TYR A 150 14.60 7.73 -21.59
CA TYR A 150 14.45 6.71 -20.55
C TYR A 150 13.06 6.74 -19.95
N ARG A 151 12.52 7.96 -19.72
CA ARG A 151 11.12 8.10 -19.29
C ARG A 151 10.15 7.48 -20.29
N LYS A 152 10.28 7.78 -21.59
CA LYS A 152 9.40 7.24 -22.63
C LYS A 152 9.46 5.71 -22.68
N LEU A 153 10.66 5.15 -22.74
CA LEU A 153 10.85 3.69 -22.77
C LEU A 153 10.35 3.01 -21.50
N PHE A 154 10.59 3.59 -20.32
CA PHE A 154 10.05 3.09 -19.06
C PHE A 154 8.53 2.96 -19.11
N TRP A 155 7.84 3.98 -19.64
CA TRP A 155 6.37 3.93 -19.76
C TRP A 155 5.90 2.92 -20.82
N VAL A 156 6.68 2.65 -21.87
CA VAL A 156 6.38 1.56 -22.81
C VAL A 156 6.46 0.21 -22.10
N VAL A 157 7.57 -0.05 -21.39
CA VAL A 157 7.81 -1.29 -20.63
C VAL A 157 6.70 -1.57 -19.61
N VAL A 158 6.29 -0.59 -18.81
CA VAL A 158 5.28 -0.82 -17.76
C VAL A 158 3.85 -0.97 -18.30
N ASN A 159 3.61 -0.57 -19.55
CA ASN A 159 2.33 -0.77 -20.23
C ASN A 159 2.27 -2.06 -21.05
N SER A 160 3.37 -2.83 -21.11
CA SER A 160 3.36 -4.14 -21.72
C SER A 160 2.39 -5.08 -21.00
N THR A 161 1.46 -5.65 -21.76
CA THR A 161 0.41 -6.54 -21.23
C THR A 161 0.79 -8.02 -21.27
N ILE A 162 1.88 -8.36 -21.98
CA ILE A 162 2.37 -9.73 -22.15
C ILE A 162 3.88 -9.81 -21.92
N VAL A 163 4.33 -10.98 -21.43
CA VAL A 163 5.75 -11.22 -21.11
C VAL A 163 6.69 -11.07 -22.31
N PRO A 164 6.37 -11.53 -23.53
CA PRO A 164 7.23 -11.32 -24.69
C PRO A 164 7.46 -9.84 -25.00
N GLN A 165 6.39 -9.03 -25.06
CA GLN A 165 6.49 -7.60 -25.30
C GLN A 165 7.28 -6.90 -24.19
N PHE A 166 7.03 -7.27 -22.93
CA PHE A 166 7.78 -6.71 -21.80
C PHE A 166 9.30 -6.93 -21.95
N LYS A 167 9.71 -8.13 -22.40
CA LYS A 167 11.12 -8.45 -22.64
C LYS A 167 11.70 -7.60 -23.77
N GLU A 168 10.99 -7.53 -24.90
CA GLU A 168 11.40 -6.72 -26.06
C GLU A 168 11.54 -5.24 -25.71
N ASP A 169 10.57 -4.67 -25.00
CA ASP A 169 10.58 -3.27 -24.58
C ASP A 169 11.72 -3.00 -23.59
N THR A 170 11.99 -3.95 -22.68
CA THR A 170 13.10 -3.85 -21.72
C THR A 170 14.45 -3.90 -22.42
N ASP A 171 14.60 -4.71 -23.46
CA ASP A 171 15.81 -4.74 -24.28
C ASP A 171 16.04 -3.40 -25.01
N GLY A 172 14.96 -2.66 -25.32
CA GLY A 172 15.04 -1.29 -25.81
C GLY A 172 15.77 -0.34 -24.85
N ILE A 173 15.56 -0.48 -23.53
CA ILE A 173 16.28 0.30 -22.51
C ILE A 173 17.75 -0.15 -22.44
N LYS A 174 18.01 -1.46 -22.46
CA LYS A 174 19.37 -2.03 -22.39
C LYS A 174 20.26 -1.68 -23.57
N LYS A 175 19.67 -1.40 -24.74
CA LYS A 175 20.42 -0.91 -25.91
C LYS A 175 21.00 0.49 -25.68
N LEU A 176 20.39 1.30 -24.82
CA LEU A 176 20.88 2.64 -24.49
C LEU A 176 21.94 2.60 -23.40
N ASP A 177 21.74 1.74 -22.40
CA ASP A 177 22.75 1.45 -21.37
C ASP A 177 22.68 -0.04 -21.02
N PRO A 178 23.72 -0.83 -21.32
CA PRO A 178 23.78 -2.25 -20.98
C PRO A 178 23.62 -2.57 -19.48
N ASN A 179 23.81 -1.58 -18.60
CA ASN A 179 23.67 -1.73 -17.15
C ASN A 179 22.24 -1.45 -16.63
N ALA A 180 21.28 -1.19 -17.52
CA ALA A 180 19.89 -0.87 -17.19
C ALA A 180 18.98 -2.09 -16.94
#